data_AF-A0A821F7Z3-F1
#
_entry.id   AF-A0A821F7Z3-F1
#
_cell.length_a   1.000
_cell.length_b   1.000
_cell.length_c   1.000
_cell.angle_alpha   90.00
_cell.angle_beta   90.00
_cell.angle_gamma   90.00
#
_symmetry.space_group_name_H-M   'P 1'
#
loop_
_entity.id
_entity.type
_entity.pdbx_description
1 polymer ?
#
loop_
_entity_poly.entity_id
_entity_poly.type
_entity_poly.pdbx_seq_one_letter_code
_entity_poly.pdbx_strand_id
1 'polypeptide(L)'
;SISDAIVNVGSNVSNKIFIEEFGRKFKDEYFLPNKYKIKTMQTFNNPLMILIELNKRKEIVHLVKRLLEICCDAIEIGHDELLEHTLERPSNDTLIYFILFEDCFIKISLRQNILNQLTNFWNVWEEKGLRTRQIRCWQNFTSNQRYYFNEIWNLVRIFAKKNYEVKRLFDKQYQEILRMIKLKENIVNCLNAYCSESSDKEKYLVLLQSLQQKIDEGGVQ
;
A
#
# COMPACT_ATOMS: atom_id res chain seq x y z
N SER A 1 14.97 -29.63 -1.81
CA SER A 1 14.49 -28.27 -1.50
C SER A 1 13.24 -27.96 -2.33
N ILE A 2 12.50 -26.87 -2.07
CA ILE A 2 11.35 -26.45 -2.90
C ILE A 2 11.79 -26.27 -4.36
N SER A 3 12.96 -25.66 -4.58
CA SER A 3 13.55 -25.48 -5.91
C SER A 3 13.78 -26.82 -6.61
N ASP A 4 14.39 -27.80 -5.93
CA ASP A 4 14.67 -29.11 -6.54
C ASP A 4 13.38 -29.86 -6.89
N ALA A 5 12.33 -29.75 -6.06
CA ALA A 5 11.04 -30.35 -6.34
C ALA A 5 10.40 -29.77 -7.62
N ILE A 6 10.49 -28.45 -7.82
CA ILE A 6 9.98 -27.79 -9.02
C ILE A 6 10.83 -28.13 -10.24
N VAL A 7 12.16 -28.10 -10.11
CA VAL A 7 13.10 -28.36 -11.22
C VAL A 7 13.03 -29.80 -11.71
N ASN A 8 12.97 -30.78 -10.80
CA ASN A 8 12.85 -32.19 -11.15
C ASN A 8 11.52 -32.54 -11.85
N VAL A 9 10.46 -31.76 -11.57
CA VAL A 9 9.13 -31.97 -12.13
C VAL A 9 8.93 -31.21 -13.44
N GLY A 10 9.65 -30.11 -13.64
CA GLY A 10 9.40 -29.19 -14.74
C GLY A 10 10.03 -29.55 -16.10
N SER A 11 10.95 -30.50 -16.14
CA SER A 11 11.52 -30.98 -17.41
C SER A 11 10.48 -31.83 -18.16
N ASN A 12 9.76 -31.19 -19.09
CA ASN A 12 8.87 -31.77 -20.12
C ASN A 12 7.40 -32.06 -19.77
N VAL A 13 6.83 -31.50 -18.70
CA VAL A 13 5.41 -31.75 -18.41
C VAL A 13 4.49 -30.67 -19.01
N SER A 14 3.83 -31.01 -20.12
CA SER A 14 2.74 -30.23 -20.73
C SER A 14 1.33 -30.70 -20.32
N ASN A 15 1.25 -31.75 -19.48
CA ASN A 15 -0.01 -32.34 -19.06
C ASN A 15 -0.74 -31.42 -18.07
N LYS A 16 -1.87 -30.83 -18.49
CA LYS A 16 -2.66 -29.91 -17.68
C LYS A 16 -3.15 -30.51 -16.37
N ILE A 17 -3.61 -31.76 -16.39
CA ILE A 17 -4.13 -32.46 -15.19
C ILE A 17 -3.00 -32.60 -14.16
N PHE A 18 -1.80 -32.98 -14.62
CA PHE A 18 -0.65 -33.06 -13.74
C PHE A 18 -0.29 -31.70 -13.14
N ILE A 19 -0.25 -30.63 -13.95
CA ILE A 19 0.08 -29.29 -13.48
C ILE A 19 -0.92 -28.80 -12.43
N GLU A 20 -2.20 -29.09 -12.62
CA GLU A 20 -3.26 -28.75 -11.66
C GLU A 20 -3.10 -29.51 -10.34
N GLU A 21 -2.91 -30.82 -10.40
CA GLU A 21 -2.69 -31.65 -9.20
C GLU A 21 -1.41 -31.28 -8.46
N PHE A 22 -0.32 -31.07 -9.19
CA PHE A 22 0.94 -30.61 -8.61
C PHE A 22 0.79 -29.22 -7.99
N GLY A 23 0.10 -28.30 -8.66
CA GLY A 23 -0.15 -26.96 -8.14
C GLY A 23 -1.00 -26.96 -6.87
N ARG A 24 -2.00 -27.84 -6.79
CA ARG A 24 -2.81 -28.06 -5.58
C ARG A 24 -1.94 -28.56 -4.43
N LYS A 25 -1.17 -29.64 -4.65
CA LYS A 25 -0.24 -30.16 -3.63
C LYS A 25 0.80 -29.13 -3.21
N PHE A 26 1.36 -28.40 -4.16
CA PHE A 26 2.33 -27.35 -3.87
C PHE A 26 1.74 -26.27 -2.96
N LYS A 27 0.52 -25.84 -3.26
CA LYS A 27 -0.22 -24.87 -2.45
C LYS A 27 -0.43 -25.40 -1.03
N ASP A 28 -0.89 -26.64 -0.90
CA ASP A 28 -1.23 -27.23 0.41
C ASP A 28 0.00 -27.56 1.26
N GLU A 29 1.08 -28.04 0.64
CA GLU A 29 2.28 -28.53 1.34
C GLU A 29 3.33 -27.43 1.60
N TYR A 30 3.47 -26.45 0.69
CA TYR A 30 4.53 -25.44 0.78
C TYR A 30 4.00 -24.03 0.99
N PHE A 31 2.88 -23.65 0.36
CA PHE A 31 2.40 -22.27 0.39
C PHE A 31 1.56 -21.95 1.63
N LEU A 32 0.44 -22.66 1.83
CA LEU A 32 -0.50 -22.41 2.92
C LEU A 32 0.14 -22.51 4.32
N PRO A 33 1.01 -23.50 4.61
CA PRO A 33 1.69 -23.58 5.91
C PRO A 33 2.58 -22.35 6.20
N ASN A 34 2.99 -21.62 5.16
CA ASN A 34 3.82 -20.43 5.25
C ASN A 34 3.06 -19.12 4.97
N LYS A 35 1.71 -19.12 4.93
CA LYS A 35 0.87 -17.97 4.52
C LYS A 35 1.16 -16.65 5.26
N TYR A 36 1.64 -16.70 6.50
CA TYR A 36 2.02 -15.50 7.25
C TYR A 36 3.43 -14.99 6.91
N LYS A 37 4.34 -15.89 6.51
CA LYS A 37 5.73 -15.59 6.19
C LYS A 37 5.92 -15.14 4.74
N ILE A 38 5.03 -15.56 3.84
CA ILE A 38 5.08 -15.19 2.40
C ILE A 38 4.97 -13.68 2.16
N LYS A 39 4.37 -12.93 3.10
CA LYS A 39 4.19 -11.49 3.01
C LYS A 39 5.49 -10.71 3.24
N THR A 40 6.48 -11.34 3.88
CA THR A 40 7.81 -10.80 4.11
C THR A 40 8.80 -11.45 3.15
N MET A 41 9.20 -10.71 2.11
CA MET A 41 9.97 -11.25 0.99
C MET A 41 11.44 -11.54 1.34
N GLN A 42 11.91 -11.09 2.50
CA GLN A 42 13.25 -11.39 3.02
C GLN A 42 13.33 -12.76 3.73
N THR A 43 12.21 -13.46 3.93
CA THR A 43 12.22 -14.72 4.67
C THR A 43 12.92 -15.83 3.88
N PHE A 44 13.90 -16.48 4.50
CA PHE A 44 14.55 -17.66 3.93
C PHE A 44 13.52 -18.76 3.61
N ASN A 45 13.66 -19.41 2.44
CA ASN A 45 12.71 -20.40 1.91
C ASN A 45 11.27 -19.88 1.67
N ASN A 46 11.07 -18.58 1.43
CA ASN A 46 9.78 -18.07 0.97
C ASN A 46 9.42 -18.72 -0.39
N PRO A 47 8.34 -19.54 -0.47
CA PRO A 47 7.98 -20.25 -1.70
C PRO A 47 7.75 -19.31 -2.89
N LEU A 48 7.19 -18.11 -2.64
CA LEU A 48 6.93 -17.14 -3.70
C LEU A 48 8.22 -16.53 -4.24
N MET A 49 9.20 -16.25 -3.38
CA MET A 49 10.53 -15.79 -3.81
C MET A 49 11.24 -16.82 -4.67
N ILE A 50 11.14 -18.10 -4.30
CA ILE A 50 11.72 -19.19 -5.10
C ILE A 50 11.08 -19.23 -6.50
N LEU A 51 9.75 -19.08 -6.59
CA LEU A 51 9.04 -19.04 -7.87
C LEU A 51 9.43 -17.81 -8.71
N ILE A 52 9.59 -16.63 -8.08
CA ILE A 52 10.05 -15.42 -8.78
C ILE A 52 11.45 -15.64 -9.36
N GLU A 53 12.38 -16.19 -8.57
CA GLU A 53 13.75 -16.47 -9.01
C GLU A 53 13.82 -17.51 -10.13
N LEU A 54 13.04 -18.60 -10.04
CA LEU A 54 12.94 -19.59 -11.12
C LEU A 54 12.37 -18.96 -12.40
N ASN A 55 11.37 -18.08 -12.29
CA ASN A 55 10.84 -17.35 -13.44
C ASN A 55 11.88 -16.42 -14.07
N LYS A 56 12.68 -15.72 -13.27
CA LYS A 56 13.78 -14.85 -13.77
C LYS A 56 14.83 -15.62 -14.55
N ARG A 57 15.16 -16.84 -14.10
CA ARG A 57 16.08 -17.75 -14.81
C ARG A 57 15.49 -18.34 -16.09
N LYS A 58 14.21 -18.08 -16.36
CA LYS A 58 13.43 -18.65 -17.48
C LYS A 58 13.41 -20.18 -17.46
N GLU A 59 13.53 -20.77 -16.26
CA GLU A 59 13.43 -22.20 -16.04
C GLU A 59 11.95 -22.58 -15.91
N ILE A 60 11.48 -23.51 -16.75
CA ILE A 60 10.15 -24.13 -16.60
C ILE A 60 9.02 -23.08 -16.51
N VAL A 61 9.10 -22.06 -17.37
CA VAL A 61 8.27 -20.85 -17.31
C VAL A 61 6.77 -21.15 -17.21
N HIS A 62 6.28 -22.17 -17.93
CA HIS A 62 4.86 -22.52 -17.92
C HIS A 62 4.38 -23.06 -16.56
N LEU A 63 5.15 -23.96 -15.93
CA LEU A 63 4.80 -24.49 -14.61
C LEU A 63 4.92 -23.39 -13.56
N VAL A 64 6.04 -22.66 -13.56
CA VAL A 64 6.30 -21.60 -12.57
C VAL A 64 5.23 -20.53 -12.63
N LYS A 65 4.85 -20.08 -13.84
CA LYS A 65 3.76 -19.12 -14.01
C LYS A 65 2.43 -19.64 -13.45
N ARG A 66 2.12 -20.92 -13.68
CA ARG A 66 0.90 -21.53 -13.14
C ARG A 66 0.92 -21.63 -11.62
N LEU A 67 2.06 -21.97 -11.04
CA LEU A 67 2.24 -22.00 -9.58
C LEU A 67 2.12 -20.60 -8.98
N LEU A 68 2.67 -19.57 -9.63
CA LEU A 68 2.50 -18.18 -9.23
C LEU A 68 1.03 -17.77 -9.22
N GLU A 69 0.26 -18.09 -10.28
CA GLU A 69 -1.18 -17.84 -10.33
C GLU A 69 -1.91 -18.50 -9.16
N ILE A 70 -1.68 -19.81 -8.93
CA ILE A 70 -2.31 -20.57 -7.84
C ILE A 70 -1.97 -19.98 -6.46
N CYS A 71 -0.73 -19.55 -6.26
CA CYS A 71 -0.30 -18.90 -5.03
C CYS A 71 -0.98 -17.54 -4.86
N CYS A 72 -0.99 -16.72 -5.91
CA CYS A 72 -1.63 -15.40 -5.89
C CYS A 72 -3.14 -15.47 -5.63
N ASP A 73 -3.84 -16.48 -6.14
CA ASP A 73 -5.26 -16.70 -5.87
C ASP A 73 -5.55 -17.00 -4.39
N ALA A 74 -4.55 -17.39 -3.61
CA ALA A 74 -4.66 -17.66 -2.18
C ALA A 74 -4.22 -16.49 -1.29
N ILE A 75 -3.73 -15.40 -1.89
CA ILE A 75 -3.24 -14.21 -1.16
C ILE A 75 -4.39 -13.23 -0.99
N GLU A 76 -4.63 -12.86 0.27
CA GLU A 76 -5.52 -11.77 0.63
C GLU A 76 -4.68 -10.59 1.10
N ILE A 77 -4.90 -9.43 0.48
CA ILE A 77 -4.28 -8.15 0.85
C ILE A 77 -5.38 -7.28 1.43
N GLY A 78 -5.27 -6.98 2.72
CA GLY A 78 -6.21 -6.11 3.41
C GLY A 78 -6.05 -4.65 2.97
N HIS A 79 -7.11 -3.86 3.18
CA HIS A 79 -7.11 -2.44 2.89
C HIS A 79 -6.05 -1.67 3.71
N ASP A 80 -5.97 -1.97 5.00
CA ASP A 80 -5.00 -1.34 5.91
C ASP A 80 -3.57 -1.78 5.60
N GLU A 81 -3.38 -3.06 5.27
CA GLU A 81 -2.09 -3.61 4.82
C GLU A 81 -1.60 -2.93 3.54
N LEU A 82 -2.52 -2.68 2.59
CA LEU A 82 -2.20 -1.98 1.36
C LEU A 82 -1.73 -0.55 1.65
N LEU A 83 -2.46 0.20 2.47
CA LEU A 83 -2.03 1.55 2.88
C LEU A 83 -0.73 1.54 3.68
N GLU A 84 -0.54 0.57 4.58
CA GLU A 84 0.69 0.46 5.35
C GLU A 84 1.89 0.35 4.40
N HIS A 85 1.84 -0.55 3.42
CA HIS A 85 2.98 -0.83 2.55
C HIS A 85 3.12 0.12 1.35
N THR A 86 2.11 0.92 1.02
CA THR A 86 2.20 1.88 -0.10
C THR A 86 2.21 3.34 0.31
N LEU A 87 1.85 3.63 1.57
CA LEU A 87 1.82 4.99 2.10
C LEU A 87 2.53 5.10 3.45
N GLU A 88 2.21 4.28 4.46
CA GLU A 88 2.74 4.56 5.80
C GLU A 88 4.22 4.16 5.97
N ARG A 89 4.59 3.03 5.38
CA ARG A 89 5.91 2.39 5.43
C ARG A 89 6.27 1.78 4.06
N PRO A 90 6.40 2.61 3.00
CA PRO A 90 6.74 2.12 1.68
C PRO A 90 8.18 1.62 1.63
N SER A 91 8.35 0.40 1.13
CA SER A 91 9.64 -0.31 1.04
C SER A 91 9.61 -1.39 -0.04
N ASN A 92 10.79 -1.84 -0.48
CA ASN A 92 10.94 -2.89 -1.49
C ASN A 92 11.00 -4.32 -0.94
N ASP A 93 10.78 -4.53 0.36
CA ASP A 93 10.81 -5.84 1.02
C ASP A 93 9.41 -6.45 1.22
N THR A 94 8.37 -5.74 0.76
CA THR A 94 6.98 -6.12 0.91
C THR A 94 6.50 -6.94 -0.28
N LEU A 95 5.62 -7.90 -0.02
CA LEU A 95 4.95 -8.65 -1.07
C LEU A 95 4.25 -7.75 -2.10
N ILE A 96 3.60 -6.66 -1.66
CA ILE A 96 2.92 -5.71 -2.54
C ILE A 96 3.91 -5.09 -3.53
N TYR A 97 5.09 -4.68 -3.08
CA TYR A 97 6.11 -4.12 -3.97
C TYR A 97 6.52 -5.13 -5.04
N PHE A 98 6.81 -6.38 -4.65
CA PHE A 98 7.17 -7.43 -5.62
C PHE A 98 6.04 -7.70 -6.62
N ILE A 99 4.78 -7.77 -6.17
CA ILE A 99 3.63 -7.96 -7.08
C ILE A 99 3.50 -6.80 -8.07
N LEU A 100 3.79 -5.57 -7.66
CA LEU A 100 3.67 -4.39 -8.51
C LEU A 100 4.75 -4.33 -9.60
N PHE A 101 5.99 -4.71 -9.26
CA PHE A 101 7.18 -4.44 -10.07
C PHE A 101 7.86 -5.65 -10.71
N GLU A 102 7.63 -6.88 -10.24
CA GLU A 102 8.22 -8.06 -10.88
C GLU A 102 7.41 -8.49 -12.12
N ASP A 103 8.12 -8.77 -13.21
CA ASP A 103 7.52 -9.07 -14.53
C ASP A 103 6.55 -10.26 -14.51
N CYS A 104 6.82 -11.24 -13.64
CA CYS A 104 6.01 -12.43 -13.51
C CYS A 104 4.56 -12.15 -13.08
N PHE A 105 4.30 -11.01 -12.44
CA PHE A 105 2.96 -10.60 -12.00
C PHE A 105 2.22 -9.68 -12.96
N ILE A 106 2.83 -9.23 -14.07
CA ILE A 106 2.23 -8.24 -14.99
C ILE A 106 0.82 -8.63 -15.43
N LYS A 107 0.60 -9.93 -15.71
CA LYS A 107 -0.68 -10.48 -16.19
C LYS A 107 -1.53 -11.14 -15.10
N ILE A 108 -1.08 -11.13 -13.84
CA ILE A 108 -1.79 -11.78 -12.73
C ILE A 108 -2.88 -10.85 -12.19
N SER A 109 -4.07 -11.41 -11.93
CA SER A 109 -5.26 -10.71 -11.44
C SER A 109 -5.03 -9.96 -10.13
N LEU A 110 -4.22 -10.52 -9.23
CA LEU A 110 -3.87 -9.89 -7.95
C LEU A 110 -3.21 -8.53 -8.13
N ARG A 111 -2.26 -8.39 -9.08
CA ARG A 111 -1.61 -7.11 -9.39
C ARG A 111 -2.63 -6.07 -9.86
N GLN A 112 -3.54 -6.49 -10.73
CA GLN A 112 -4.62 -5.65 -11.23
C GLN A 112 -5.55 -5.18 -10.10
N ASN A 113 -5.88 -6.08 -9.17
CA ASN A 113 -6.68 -5.76 -8.00
C ASN A 113 -5.99 -4.70 -7.10
N ILE A 114 -4.71 -4.90 -6.79
CA ILE A 114 -3.90 -3.93 -6.01
C ILE A 114 -3.94 -2.55 -6.70
N LEU A 115 -3.65 -2.49 -8.00
CA LEU A 115 -3.64 -1.23 -8.75
C LEU A 115 -5.00 -0.52 -8.77
N ASN A 116 -6.09 -1.28 -8.91
CA ASN A 116 -7.46 -0.75 -8.82
C ASN A 116 -7.75 -0.18 -7.43
N GLN A 117 -7.37 -0.88 -6.35
CA GLN A 117 -7.56 -0.38 -4.98
C GLN A 117 -6.73 0.89 -4.70
N LEU A 118 -5.48 0.93 -5.17
CA LEU A 118 -4.63 2.12 -5.06
C LEU A 118 -5.21 3.31 -5.83
N THR A 119 -5.79 3.06 -7.00
CA THR A 119 -6.52 4.08 -7.77
C THR A 119 -7.74 4.60 -7.02
N ASN A 120 -8.47 3.73 -6.31
CA ASN A 120 -9.60 4.14 -5.48
C ASN A 120 -9.16 5.01 -4.29
N PHE A 121 -8.05 4.67 -3.62
CA PHE A 121 -7.47 5.53 -2.59
C PHE A 121 -7.19 6.94 -3.10
N TRP A 122 -6.55 7.02 -4.28
CA TRP A 122 -6.27 8.30 -4.89
C TRP A 122 -7.54 9.12 -5.14
N ASN A 123 -8.56 8.51 -5.75
CA ASN A 123 -9.81 9.21 -6.04
C ASN A 123 -10.47 9.73 -4.75
N VAL A 124 -10.42 8.95 -3.66
CA VAL A 124 -10.91 9.38 -2.34
C VAL A 124 -10.11 10.57 -1.81
N TRP A 125 -8.79 10.59 -1.99
CA TRP A 125 -7.96 11.72 -1.54
C TRP A 125 -8.20 12.99 -2.35
N GLU A 126 -8.50 12.87 -3.64
CA GLU A 126 -8.89 14.02 -4.47
C GLU A 126 -10.25 14.60 -4.06
N GLU A 127 -11.23 13.73 -3.80
CA GLU A 127 -12.59 14.15 -3.47
C GLU A 127 -12.71 14.66 -2.03
N LYS A 128 -12.14 13.93 -1.07
CA LYS A 128 -12.35 14.13 0.37
C LYS A 128 -11.14 14.71 1.09
N GLY A 129 -10.00 14.85 0.41
CA GLY A 129 -8.75 15.24 1.02
C GLY A 129 -8.03 14.09 1.73
N LEU A 130 -6.87 14.44 2.31
CA LEU A 130 -6.00 13.51 3.03
C LEU A 130 -6.27 13.61 4.53
N ARG A 131 -6.17 12.48 5.23
CA ARG A 131 -6.21 12.46 6.69
C ARG A 131 -4.92 13.05 7.27
N THR A 132 -5.02 13.67 8.45
CA THR A 132 -3.87 14.27 9.16
C THR A 132 -2.72 13.28 9.37
N ARG A 133 -3.03 12.01 9.71
CA ARG A 133 -2.03 10.94 9.82
C ARG A 133 -1.26 10.74 8.51
N GLN A 134 -1.94 10.71 7.37
CA GLN A 134 -1.35 10.49 6.05
C GLN A 134 -0.42 11.65 5.66
N ILE A 135 -0.84 12.88 5.95
CA ILE A 135 -0.02 14.08 5.75
C ILE A 135 1.23 14.02 6.62
N ARG A 136 1.10 13.67 7.91
CA ARG A 136 2.24 13.51 8.82
C ARG A 136 3.21 12.42 8.35
N CYS A 137 2.71 11.28 7.85
CA CYS A 137 3.56 10.24 7.26
C CYS A 137 4.41 10.82 6.12
N TRP A 138 3.78 11.50 5.15
CA TRP A 138 4.48 12.11 4.01
C TRP A 138 5.56 13.11 4.42
N GLN A 139 5.29 13.96 5.42
CA GLN A 139 6.26 14.94 5.89
C GLN A 139 7.48 14.27 6.54
N ASN A 140 7.26 13.15 7.24
CA ASN A 140 8.29 12.44 8.00
C ASN A 140 9.00 11.32 7.23
N PHE A 141 8.70 11.14 5.93
CA PHE A 141 9.40 10.12 5.15
C PHE A 141 10.90 10.36 5.08
N THR A 142 11.65 9.30 5.32
CA THR A 142 13.05 9.17 4.93
C THR A 142 13.20 9.24 3.41
N SER A 143 14.41 9.51 2.92
CA SER A 143 14.71 9.53 1.48
C SER A 143 14.33 8.23 0.77
N ASN A 144 14.57 7.08 1.40
CA ASN A 144 14.21 5.77 0.86
C ASN A 144 12.69 5.57 0.78
N GLN A 145 11.96 5.95 1.83
CA GLN A 145 10.49 5.88 1.80
C GLN A 145 9.90 6.79 0.72
N ARG A 146 10.43 8.01 0.55
CA ARG A 146 10.01 8.90 -0.55
C ARG A 146 10.26 8.27 -1.91
N TYR A 147 11.40 7.61 -2.10
CA TYR A 147 11.71 6.91 -3.34
C TYR A 147 10.67 5.82 -3.64
N TYR A 148 10.47 4.86 -2.73
CA TYR A 148 9.53 3.76 -2.98
C TYR A 148 8.08 4.21 -3.09
N PHE A 149 7.68 5.20 -2.29
CA PHE A 149 6.39 5.84 -2.44
C PHE A 149 6.21 6.39 -3.86
N ASN A 150 7.16 7.19 -4.35
CA ASN A 150 7.06 7.78 -5.68
C ASN A 150 7.02 6.70 -6.76
N GLU A 151 7.83 5.65 -6.66
CA GLU A 151 7.79 4.52 -7.61
C GLU A 151 6.39 3.89 -7.66
N ILE A 152 5.84 3.52 -6.50
CA ILE A 152 4.52 2.89 -6.40
C ILE A 152 3.45 3.80 -6.99
N TRP A 153 3.37 5.06 -6.56
CA TRP A 153 2.31 5.97 -7.00
C TRP A 153 2.49 6.46 -8.44
N ASN A 154 3.72 6.48 -8.97
CA ASN A 154 3.97 6.67 -10.40
C ASN A 154 3.42 5.51 -11.24
N LEU A 155 3.56 4.27 -10.76
CA LEU A 155 2.97 3.11 -11.42
C LEU A 155 1.44 3.21 -11.42
N VAL A 156 0.83 3.58 -10.28
CA VAL A 156 -0.62 3.79 -10.19
C VAL A 156 -1.08 4.89 -11.14
N ARG A 157 -0.33 5.99 -11.23
CA ARG A 157 -0.56 7.10 -12.18
C ARG A 157 -0.61 6.61 -13.63
N ILE A 158 0.41 5.87 -14.05
CA ILE A 158 0.51 5.30 -15.40
C ILE A 158 -0.65 4.35 -15.66
N PHE A 159 -0.93 3.46 -14.71
CA PHE A 159 -2.00 2.47 -14.79
C PHE A 159 -3.39 3.12 -14.93
N ALA A 160 -3.69 4.14 -14.11
CA ALA A 160 -4.96 4.86 -14.14
C ALA A 160 -5.10 5.82 -15.34
N LYS A 161 -4.02 6.03 -16.12
CA LYS A 161 -3.95 7.02 -17.21
C LYS A 161 -4.36 8.43 -16.77
N LYS A 162 -4.08 8.77 -15.52
CA LYS A 162 -4.35 10.08 -14.94
C LYS A 162 -3.04 10.79 -14.65
N ASN A 163 -3.03 12.12 -14.63
CA ASN A 163 -1.84 12.88 -14.22
C ASN A 163 -1.93 13.23 -12.73
N TYR A 164 -1.57 12.28 -11.88
CA TYR A 164 -1.53 12.48 -10.43
C TYR A 164 -0.33 13.34 -10.04
N GLU A 165 -0.61 14.50 -9.45
CA GLU A 165 0.41 15.35 -8.84
C GLU A 165 0.45 15.07 -7.33
N VAL A 166 0.94 13.88 -6.96
CA VAL A 166 0.93 13.38 -5.57
C VAL A 166 1.54 14.39 -4.61
N LYS A 167 2.75 14.87 -4.92
CA LYS A 167 3.43 15.88 -4.10
C LYS A 167 2.57 17.15 -3.92
N ARG A 168 1.94 17.64 -4.98
CA ARG A 168 1.12 18.86 -4.91
C ARG A 168 -0.10 18.65 -4.02
N LEU A 169 -0.77 17.50 -4.11
CA LEU A 169 -1.93 17.20 -3.27
C LEU A 169 -1.55 17.21 -1.77
N PHE A 170 -0.48 16.49 -1.42
CA PHE A 170 0.01 16.43 -0.05
C PHE A 170 0.50 17.79 0.46
N ASP A 171 1.25 18.54 -0.35
CA ASP A 171 1.75 19.86 0.03
C ASP A 171 0.61 20.88 0.18
N LYS A 172 -0.39 20.86 -0.70
CA LYS A 172 -1.59 21.71 -0.59
C LYS A 172 -2.34 21.43 0.71
N GLN A 173 -2.63 20.16 1.00
CA GLN A 173 -3.35 19.76 2.21
C GLN A 173 -2.56 20.08 3.48
N TYR A 174 -1.24 19.93 3.44
CA TYR A 174 -0.37 20.35 4.55
C TYR A 174 -0.45 21.86 4.81
N GLN A 175 -0.42 22.69 3.77
CA GLN A 175 -0.56 24.14 3.90
C GLN A 175 -1.94 24.54 4.44
N GLU A 176 -3.00 23.84 4.06
CA GLU A 176 -4.34 24.05 4.61
C GLU A 176 -4.38 23.75 6.12
N ILE A 177 -3.76 22.65 6.56
CA ILE A 177 -3.60 22.34 8.00
C ILE A 177 -2.86 23.45 8.74
N LEU A 178 -1.74 23.93 8.22
CA LEU A 178 -0.98 25.02 8.84
C LEU A 178 -1.82 26.31 8.94
N ARG A 179 -2.63 26.63 7.92
CA ARG A 179 -3.52 27.79 7.95
C ARG A 179 -4.59 27.66 9.02
N MET A 180 -5.20 26.49 9.18
CA MET A 180 -6.21 26.26 10.22
C MET A 180 -5.62 26.36 11.63
N ILE A 181 -4.43 25.81 11.84
CA ILE A 181 -3.72 25.93 13.13
C ILE A 181 -3.48 27.41 13.45
N LYS A 182 -2.95 28.17 12.49
CA LYS A 182 -2.69 29.61 12.65
C LYS A 182 -3.98 30.40 12.92
N LEU A 183 -5.07 30.08 12.21
CA LEU A 183 -6.37 30.73 12.42
C LEU A 183 -6.89 30.46 13.83
N LYS A 184 -6.80 29.21 14.30
CA LYS A 184 -7.16 28.84 15.68
C LYS A 184 -6.36 29.65 16.70
N GLU A 185 -5.03 29.70 16.56
CA GLU A 185 -4.16 30.46 17.47
C GLU A 185 -4.55 31.95 17.52
N ASN A 186 -4.83 32.54 16.35
CA ASN A 186 -5.28 33.92 16.27
C ASN A 186 -6.62 34.13 17.00
N ILE A 187 -7.58 33.22 16.83
CA ILE A 187 -8.88 33.32 17.53
C ILE A 187 -8.69 33.20 19.04
N VAL A 188 -7.86 32.25 19.50
CA VAL A 188 -7.55 32.10 20.94
C VAL A 188 -6.93 33.38 21.49
N ASN A 189 -5.97 33.97 20.77
CA ASN A 189 -5.34 35.23 21.18
C ASN A 189 -6.35 36.39 21.24
N CYS A 190 -7.25 36.50 20.26
CA CYS A 190 -8.32 37.51 20.27
C CYS A 190 -9.27 37.31 21.47
N LEU A 191 -9.70 36.08 21.75
CA LEU A 191 -10.55 35.77 22.90
C LEU A 191 -9.86 36.12 24.23
N ASN A 192 -8.55 35.92 24.31
CA ASN A 192 -7.78 36.28 25.50
C ASN A 192 -7.58 37.78 25.64
N ALA A 193 -7.37 38.52 24.55
CA ALA A 193 -7.10 39.95 24.57
C ALA A 193 -8.36 40.82 24.71
N TYR A 194 -9.45 40.44 24.02
CA TYR A 194 -10.63 41.30 23.87
C TYR A 194 -11.90 40.75 24.54
N CYS A 195 -11.90 39.47 24.90
CA CYS A 195 -13.07 38.80 25.49
C CYS A 195 -12.76 38.19 26.86
N SER A 196 -11.74 38.71 27.57
CA SER A 196 -11.27 38.20 28.85
C SER A 196 -12.38 38.06 29.91
N GLU A 197 -13.35 38.98 29.91
CA GLU A 197 -14.49 39.00 30.83
C GLU A 197 -15.82 38.56 30.17
N SER A 198 -15.79 38.09 28.93
CA SER A 198 -17.01 37.64 28.23
C SER A 198 -17.48 36.28 28.76
N SER A 199 -18.76 36.21 29.11
CA SER A 199 -19.41 34.96 29.56
C SER A 199 -19.40 33.83 28.52
N ASP A 200 -19.24 34.16 27.23
CA ASP A 200 -19.23 33.19 26.14
C ASP A 200 -17.82 32.70 25.76
N LYS A 201 -16.75 33.27 26.35
CA LYS A 201 -15.36 32.91 26.05
C LYS A 201 -15.12 31.41 26.19
N GLU A 202 -15.60 30.81 27.28
CA GLU A 202 -15.43 29.39 27.56
C GLU A 202 -16.13 28.52 26.51
N LYS A 203 -17.32 28.93 26.05
CA LYS A 203 -18.05 28.21 24.98
C LYS A 203 -17.25 28.19 23.67
N TYR A 204 -16.64 29.33 23.29
CA TYR A 204 -15.81 29.39 22.08
C TYR A 204 -14.52 28.56 22.21
N LEU A 205 -13.90 28.51 23.39
CA LEU A 205 -12.74 27.65 23.62
C LEU A 205 -13.09 26.16 23.48
N VAL A 206 -14.24 25.73 24.00
CA VAL A 206 -14.76 24.37 23.81
C VAL A 206 -15.01 24.06 22.33
N LEU A 207 -15.61 25.00 21.58
CA LEU A 207 -15.81 24.83 20.14
C LEU A 207 -14.47 24.70 19.38
N LEU A 208 -13.46 25.48 19.74
CA LEU A 208 -12.12 25.38 19.14
C LEU A 208 -11.41 24.06 19.49
N GLN A 209 -11.64 23.50 20.68
CA GLN A 209 -11.16 22.16 21.04
C GLN A 209 -11.86 21.07 20.22
N SER A 210 -13.18 21.18 20.03
CA SER A 210 -13.93 20.24 19.17
C SER A 210 -13.48 20.30 17.71
N LEU A 211 -13.16 21.49 17.21
CA LEU A 211 -12.61 21.68 15.86
C LEU A 211 -11.22 21.05 15.74
N GLN A 212 -10.39 21.16 16.78
CA GLN A 212 -9.08 20.51 16.83
C GLN A 212 -9.21 18.99 16.75
N GLN A 213 -10.14 18.39 17.52
CA GLN A 213 -10.41 16.95 17.44
C GLN A 213 -10.83 16.54 16.04
N LYS A 214 -11.71 17.29 15.37
CA LYS A 214 -12.10 17.02 13.97
C LYS A 214 -10.94 17.12 12.97
N ILE A 215 -10.05 18.10 13.15
CA ILE A 215 -8.83 18.23 12.35
C ILE A 215 -7.90 17.04 12.59
N ASP A 216 -7.73 16.60 13.83
CA ASP A 216 -6.89 15.45 14.17
C ASP A 216 -7.48 14.12 13.69
N GLU A 217 -8.82 13.99 13.67
CA GLU A 217 -9.56 12.82 13.16
C GLU A 217 -9.67 12.78 11.62
N GLY A 218 -9.28 13.86 10.93
CA GLY A 218 -9.10 13.87 9.48
C GLY A 218 -10.32 14.29 8.67
N GLY A 219 -11.16 15.19 9.21
CA GLY A 219 -12.27 15.79 8.48
C GLY A 219 -12.23 17.31 8.55
N VAL A 220 -11.79 17.96 7.47
CA VAL A 220 -12.14 19.36 7.20
C VAL A 220 -13.11 19.30 6.04
N GLN A 221 -14.40 19.39 6.38
CA GLN A 221 -15.48 19.65 5.44
C GLN A 221 -15.80 21.13 5.48
#